data_AF-A0A3B0WWD9-F1
#
_entry.id   AF-A0A3B0WWD9-F1
#
_cell.length_a   1.000
_cell.length_b   1.000
_cell.length_c   1.000
_cell.angle_alpha   90.00
_cell.angle_beta   90.00
_cell.angle_gamma   90.00
#
_symmetry.space_group_name_H-M   'P 1'
#
loop_
_entity.id
_entity.type
_entity.pdbx_description
1 polymer ?
#
loop_
_entity_poly.entity_id
_entity_poly.type
_entity_poly.pdbx_seq_one_letter_code
_entity_poly.pdbx_strand_id
1 'polypeptide(L)' 'MSAVAIQSYALLEDQECEQRILAAKEKLGERLVILGHHYQRDEVFQHSDFTGDSLKLS' A
#
# COMPACT_ATOMS: atom_id res chain seq x y z
N MET A 1 3.47 -15.96 16.11
CA MET A 1 3.21 -14.75 15.29
C MET A 1 2.20 -13.90 16.06
N SER A 2 2.59 -12.70 16.50
CA SER A 2 1.65 -11.77 17.12
C SER A 2 0.84 -11.12 16.00
N ALA A 3 -0.49 -11.14 16.09
CA ALA A 3 -1.32 -10.30 15.25
C ALA A 3 -0.94 -8.84 15.53
N VAL A 4 -0.65 -8.08 14.49
CA VAL A 4 -0.40 -6.64 14.62
C VAL A 4 -1.76 -5.98 14.82
N ALA A 5 -1.90 -5.16 15.87
CA ALA A 5 -3.13 -4.45 16.12
C ALA A 5 -3.39 -3.44 14.99
N ILE A 6 -4.49 -3.62 14.25
CA ILE A 6 -4.89 -2.75 13.13
C ILE A 6 -5.22 -1.32 13.63
N GLN A 7 -5.64 -1.19 14.89
CA GLN A 7 -6.06 0.07 15.51
C GLN A 7 -5.02 1.19 15.39
N SER A 8 -3.73 0.85 15.40
CA SER A 8 -2.63 1.82 15.26
C SER A 8 -2.56 2.49 13.89
N TYR A 9 -3.22 1.94 12.87
CA TYR A 9 -3.24 2.49 11.51
C TYR A 9 -4.55 3.19 11.17
N ALA A 10 -5.67 2.76 11.75
CA ALA A 10 -7.00 3.33 11.48
C ALA A 10 -7.16 4.78 11.96
N LEU A 11 -6.29 5.22 12.89
CA LEU A 11 -6.30 6.57 13.46
C LEU A 11 -5.27 7.51 12.83
N LEU A 12 -4.46 7.01 11.88
CA LEU A 12 -3.46 7.83 11.22
C LEU A 12 -4.13 8.76 10.22
N GLU A 13 -3.57 9.96 10.10
CA GLU A 13 -3.92 10.85 9.01
C GLU A 13 -3.39 10.29 7.68
N ASP A 14 -4.10 10.57 6.59
CA ASP A 14 -3.74 10.05 5.26
C ASP A 14 -2.31 10.46 4.86
N GLN A 15 -1.90 11.68 5.20
CA GLN A 15 -0.54 12.17 4.95
C GLN A 15 0.51 11.37 5.74
N GLU A 16 0.22 10.98 6.98
CA GLU A 16 1.14 10.15 7.75
C GLU A 16 1.25 8.74 7.17
N CYS A 17 0.13 8.18 6.71
CA CYS A 17 0.13 6.91 5.96
C CYS A 17 0.99 7.00 4.70
N GLU A 18 0.82 8.06 3.91
CA GLU A 18 1.57 8.30 2.69
C GLU A 18 3.08 8.34 2.94
N GLN A 19 3.53 9.15 3.91
CA GLN A 19 4.96 9.26 4.25
C GLN A 19 5.55 7.92 4.68
N ARG A 20 4.80 7.12 5.43
CA ARG A 20 5.25 5.79 5.87
C ARG A 20 5.34 4.81 4.71
N ILE A 21 4.41 4.87 3.75
CA ILE A 21 4.46 4.06 2.52
C ILE A 21 5.69 4.44 1.71
N LEU A 22 5.95 5.73 1.48
CA LEU A 22 7.12 6.19 0.73
C LEU A 22 8.44 5.74 1.38
N ALA A 23 8.57 5.89 2.69
CA ALA A 23 9.76 5.43 3.42
C ALA A 23 9.95 3.91 3.31
N ALA A 24 8.85 3.14 3.30
CA ALA A 24 8.92 1.70 3.10
C ALA A 24 9.32 1.34 1.65
N LYS A 25 8.78 2.05 0.64
CA LYS A 25 9.16 1.87 -0.77
C LYS A 25 10.66 2.11 -0.96
N GLU A 26 11.19 3.19 -0.40
CA GLU A 26 12.62 3.52 -0.46
C GLU A 26 13.48 2.42 0.20
N LYS A 27 13.09 1.98 1.41
CA LYS A 27 13.83 0.96 2.15
C LYS A 27 13.83 -0.41 1.47
N LEU A 28 12.75 -0.76 0.79
CA LEU A 28 12.62 -2.06 0.12
C LEU A 28 13.20 -2.04 -1.30
N GLY A 29 13.17 -0.88 -1.96
CA GLY A 29 13.73 -0.66 -3.29
C GLY A 29 13.19 -1.67 -4.31
N GLU A 30 14.09 -2.22 -5.12
CA GLU A 30 13.78 -3.18 -6.19
C GLU A 30 13.16 -4.50 -5.70
N ARG A 31 13.16 -4.75 -4.38
CA ARG A 31 12.55 -5.95 -3.79
C ARG A 31 11.05 -5.81 -3.53
N LEU A 32 10.48 -4.64 -3.80
CA LEU A 32 9.07 -4.36 -3.61
C LEU A 32 8.37 -4.15 -4.95
N VAL A 33 7.20 -4.76 -5.06
CA VAL A 33 6.20 -4.44 -6.09
C VAL A 33 4.85 -4.31 -5.39
N ILE A 34 4.12 -3.24 -5.68
CA ILE A 34 2.77 -3.00 -5.17
C ILE A 34 1.77 -3.21 -6.33
N LEU A 35 0.85 -4.15 -6.14
CA LEU A 35 -0.22 -4.45 -7.08
C LEU A 35 -1.52 -3.78 -6.62
N GLY A 36 -2.08 -2.92 -7.47
CA GLY A 36 -3.31 -2.18 -7.21
C GLY A 36 -4.51 -2.74 -7.96
N HIS A 37 -5.56 -3.15 -7.24
CA HIS A 37 -6.84 -3.47 -7.86
C HIS A 37 -7.64 -2.19 -8.14
N HIS A 38 -8.41 -2.16 -9.22
CA HIS A 38 -9.23 -1.00 -9.62
C HIS A 38 -10.30 -0.56 -8.60
N TYR A 39 -10.51 -1.34 -7.53
CA TYR A 39 -11.48 -1.03 -6.47
C TYR A 39 -10.82 -0.51 -5.19
N GLN A 40 -9.51 -0.25 -5.23
CA GLN A 40 -8.83 0.42 -4.14
C GLN A 40 -9.21 1.90 -4.10
N ARG A 41 -9.21 2.48 -2.89
CA ARG A 41 -9.39 3.92 -2.71
C ARG A 41 -8.22 4.66 -3.34
N ASP A 42 -8.46 5.87 -3.83
CA ASP A 42 -7.47 6.65 -4.59
C ASP A 42 -6.16 6.83 -3.81
N GLU A 43 -6.24 7.06 -2.50
CA GLU A 43 -5.07 7.26 -1.65
C GLU A 43 -4.19 6.01 -1.49
N VAL A 44 -4.75 4.82 -1.74
CA VAL A 44 -3.99 3.56 -1.78
C VAL A 44 -3.52 3.29 -3.21
N PHE A 45 -4.38 3.53 -4.19
CA PHE A 45 -4.13 3.23 -5.59
C PHE A 45 -2.91 3.96 -6.15
N GLN A 46 -2.70 5.22 -5.74
CA GLN A 46 -1.54 6.04 -6.14
C GLN A 46 -0.17 5.41 -5.86
N HIS A 47 -0.08 4.46 -4.93
CA HIS A 47 1.18 3.82 -4.56
C HIS A 47 1.47 2.55 -5.38
N SER A 48 0.55 2.13 -6.23
CA SER A 48 0.63 0.91 -7.03
C SER A 48 1.63 1.05 -8.17
N ASP A 49 2.49 0.05 -8.34
CA ASP A 49 3.44 -0.01 -9.44
C ASP A 49 2.80 -0.66 -10.68
N PHE A 50 1.87 -1.61 -10.47
CA PHE A 50 1.03 -2.20 -11.50
C PHE A 50 -0.43 -2.19 -11.08
N THR A 51 -1.33 -2.07 -12.07
CA THR A 51 -2.78 -1.98 -11.83
C THR A 51 -3.54 -2.93 -12.74
N GLY A 52 -4.64 -3.48 -12.22
CA GLY A 52 -5.44 -4.42 -12.99
C GLY A 52 -6.69 -4.93 -12.27
N ASP A 53 -7.48 -5.70 -13.01
CA ASP A 53 -8.51 -6.57 -12.45
C ASP A 53 -7.91 -7.92 -12.05
N SER A 54 -8.73 -8.81 -11.48
CA SER A 54 -8.29 -10.13 -11.00
C SER A 54 -7.59 -10.99 -12.06
N LEU A 55 -7.85 -10.79 -13.36
CA LEU A 55 -7.24 -11.56 -14.45
C LEU A 55 -5.89 -10.95 -14.87
N LYS A 56 -5.74 -9.64 -14.75
CA LYS A 56 -4.47 -8.94 -15.05
C LYS A 56 -3.43 -9.02 -13.94
N LEU A 57 -3.85 -9.39 -12.73
CA LEU A 57 -2.97 -9.51 -11.55
C LEU A 57 -2.68 -10.98 -11.15
N SER A 58 -3.13 -11.97 -11.94
CA SER A 58 -2.93 -13.41 -11.68
C SER A 58 -1.66 -13.96 -12.31
#